data_AF-A0A972SX31-F1
#
_entry.id   AF-A0A972SX31-F1
#
_cell.length_a   1.000
_cell.length_b   1.000
_cell.length_c   1.000
_cell.angle_alpha   90.00
_cell.angle_beta   90.00
_cell.angle_gamma   90.00
#
_symmetry.space_group_name_H-M   'P 1'
#
loop_
_entity.id
_entity.type
_entity.pdbx_description
1 polymer ?
#
loop_
_entity_poly.entity_id
_entity_poly.type
_entity_poly.pdbx_seq_one_letter_code
_entity_poly.pdbx_strand_id
1 'polypeptide(L)'
;MEGNIRVYIIGVFGNPIQYIYPLKSKQEQVSIATILKSACESHRVSYSEILQGVKGGQFVILASGYSVTDAQLEVKTVRDGDEILVTVLPIGG
;
A
#
# COMPACT_ATOMS: atom_id res chain seq x y z
N MET A 1 12.04 -6.21 19.87
CA MET A 1 12.40 -5.43 18.68
C MET A 1 11.16 -5.33 17.81
N GLU A 2 10.69 -4.11 17.56
CA GLU A 2 9.56 -3.84 16.67
C GLU A 2 10.01 -3.95 15.20
N GLY A 3 9.11 -4.38 14.33
CA GLY A 3 9.33 -4.46 12.88
C GLY A 3 8.68 -3.29 12.17
N ASN A 4 9.05 -3.03 10.93
CA ASN A 4 8.49 -1.94 10.14
C ASN A 4 8.22 -2.36 8.69
N ILE A 5 7.14 -1.82 8.13
CA ILE A 5 6.80 -1.95 6.71
C ILE A 5 6.83 -0.56 6.09
N ARG A 6 7.49 -0.43 4.95
CA ARG A 6 7.59 0.84 4.22
C ARG A 6 6.50 0.91 3.18
N VAL A 7 5.83 2.06 3.11
CA VAL A 7 4.73 2.32 2.19
C VAL A 7 5.05 3.57 1.39
N TYR A 8 4.91 3.46 0.08
CA TYR A 8 5.12 4.54 -0.87
C TYR A 8 3.85 4.70 -1.71
N ILE A 9 3.28 5.89 -1.77
CA ILE A 9 2.17 6.21 -2.66
C ILE A 9 2.61 7.35 -3.57
N ILE A 10 2.76 7.07 -4.86
CA ILE A 10 3.43 7.97 -5.81
C ILE A 10 2.51 8.17 -7.02
N GLY A 11 2.32 9.42 -7.44
CA GLY A 11 1.53 9.76 -8.64
C GLY A 11 0.02 9.53 -8.50
N VAL A 12 -0.44 8.93 -7.40
CA VAL A 12 -1.86 8.77 -7.07
C VAL A 12 -2.44 10.09 -6.56
N PHE A 13 -1.70 10.75 -5.67
CA PHE A 13 -2.04 12.06 -5.11
C PHE A 13 -1.06 13.12 -5.62
N GLY A 14 -1.44 14.40 -5.51
CA GLY A 14 -0.64 15.52 -6.01
C GLY A 14 0.79 15.60 -5.43
N ASN A 15 1.02 15.07 -4.23
CA ASN A 15 2.35 14.91 -3.63
C ASN A 15 2.62 13.44 -3.28
N PRO A 16 3.86 12.95 -3.41
CA PRO A 16 4.20 11.60 -2.99
C PRO A 16 4.10 11.45 -1.47
N ILE A 17 3.59 10.30 -1.03
CA ILE A 17 3.44 9.94 0.38
C ILE A 17 4.43 8.84 0.71
N GLN A 18 5.16 9.02 1.81
CA GLN A 18 5.98 7.99 2.43
C GLN A 18 5.44 7.73 3.84
N TYR A 19 5.21 6.46 4.16
CA TYR A 19 4.66 6.06 5.44
C TYR A 19 5.36 4.81 5.96
N ILE A 20 5.61 4.79 7.28
CA ILE A 20 6.19 3.64 7.96
C ILE A 20 5.09 3.06 8.84
N TYR A 21 4.66 1.85 8.53
CA TYR A 21 3.70 1.12 9.35
C TYR A 21 4.45 0.36 10.46
N PRO A 22 4.24 0.69 11.74
CA PRO A 22 4.88 0.00 12.84
C PRO A 22 4.21 -1.36 13.09
N LEU A 23 5.02 -2.40 13.26
CA LEU A 23 4.57 -3.73 13.69
C LEU A 23 4.80 -3.90 15.19
N LYS A 24 3.85 -4.52 15.88
CA LYS A 24 3.92 -4.94 17.28
C LYS A 24 5.04 -5.95 17.50
N SER A 25 5.38 -6.74 16.49
CA SER A 25 6.52 -7.68 16.54
C SER A 25 7.03 -8.03 15.14
N LYS A 26 8.28 -8.50 15.03
CA LYS A 26 8.85 -8.96 13.75
C LYS A 26 8.17 -10.19 13.12
N GLN A 27 7.39 -10.93 13.91
CA GLN A 27 6.62 -12.09 13.42
C GLN A 27 5.19 -11.72 13.02
N GLU A 28 4.77 -10.48 13.27
CA GLU A 28 3.43 -10.02 12.92
C GLU A 28 3.26 -9.99 11.40
N GLN A 29 2.09 -10.41 10.97
CA GLN A 29 1.64 -10.37 9.59
C GLN A 29 0.39 -9.51 9.52
N VAL A 30 0.39 -8.52 8.63
CA VAL A 30 -0.71 -7.55 8.52
C VAL A 30 -1.16 -7.48 7.07
N SER A 31 -2.47 -7.39 6.85
CA SER A 31 -3.01 -7.25 5.49
C SER A 31 -2.61 -5.92 4.86
N ILE A 32 -2.39 -5.94 3.55
CA ILE A 32 -2.04 -4.73 2.78
C ILE A 32 -3.13 -3.67 2.93
N ALA A 33 -4.41 -4.06 2.94
CA ALA A 33 -5.54 -3.16 3.17
C ALA A 33 -5.43 -2.42 4.51
N THR A 34 -5.07 -3.11 5.60
CA THR A 34 -4.92 -2.48 6.92
C THR A 34 -3.81 -1.43 6.92
N ILE A 35 -2.68 -1.76 6.29
CA ILE A 35 -1.54 -0.87 6.19
C ILE A 35 -1.88 0.37 5.36
N LEU A 36 -2.54 0.19 4.22
CA LEU A 36 -2.94 1.29 3.35
C LEU A 36 -4.01 2.19 3.99
N LYS A 37 -4.98 1.63 4.71
CA LYS A 37 -5.96 2.40 5.50
C LYS A 37 -5.24 3.30 6.51
N SER A 38 -4.28 2.74 7.26
CA SER A 38 -3.47 3.48 8.23
C SER A 38 -2.62 4.58 7.58
N ALA A 39 -1.99 4.30 6.44
CA ALA A 39 -1.24 5.30 5.68
C ALA A 39 -2.12 6.46 5.22
N CYS A 40 -3.33 6.14 4.73
CA CYS A 40 -4.31 7.11 4.25
C CYS A 40 -4.84 8.00 5.39
N GLU A 41 -5.19 7.41 6.53
CA GLU A 41 -5.63 8.13 7.74
C GLU A 41 -4.54 9.09 8.23
N SER A 42 -3.28 8.64 8.29
CA SER A 42 -2.15 9.46 8.74
C SER A 42 -1.89 10.67 7.83
N HIS A 43 -2.23 10.58 6.54
CA HIS A 43 -1.98 11.64 5.56
C HIS A 43 -3.26 12.37 5.13
N ARG A 44 -4.40 12.06 5.75
CA ARG A 44 -5.73 12.62 5.42
C ARG A 44 -6.10 12.48 3.94
N VAL A 45 -5.71 11.36 3.33
CA VAL A 45 -6.08 10.99 1.96
C VAL A 45 -7.09 9.86 1.95
N SER A 46 -7.78 9.66 0.82
CA SER A 46 -8.86 8.69 0.75
C SER A 46 -8.37 7.30 0.36
N TYR A 47 -8.53 6.32 1.26
CA TYR A 47 -8.31 4.91 0.92
C TYR A 47 -9.29 4.41 -0.16
N SER A 48 -10.51 4.94 -0.20
CA SER A 48 -11.49 4.54 -1.22
C SER A 48 -11.09 4.99 -2.62
N GLU A 49 -10.35 6.10 -2.74
CA GLU A 49 -9.79 6.56 -4.03
C GLU A 49 -8.73 5.59 -4.55
N ILE A 50 -7.84 5.10 -3.67
CA ILE A 50 -6.88 4.05 -4.03
C ILE A 50 -7.61 2.80 -4.51
N LEU A 51 -8.63 2.34 -3.78
CA LEU A 51 -9.41 1.16 -4.16
C LEU A 51 -10.12 1.35 -5.51
N GLN A 52 -10.72 2.51 -5.74
CA GLN A 52 -11.39 2.83 -7.00
C GLN A 52 -10.40 2.84 -8.16
N GLY A 53 -9.23 3.47 -8.00
CA GLY A 53 -8.23 3.50 -9.06
C GLY A 53 -7.59 2.14 -9.32
N VAL A 54 -7.43 1.28 -8.32
CA VAL A 54 -6.99 -0.11 -8.53
C VAL A 54 -8.05 -0.91 -9.31
N LYS A 55 -9.33 -0.80 -8.92
CA LYS A 55 -10.44 -1.47 -9.63
C LYS A 55 -10.63 -0.96 -11.05
N GLY A 56 -10.39 0.33 -11.26
CA GLY A 56 -10.43 0.98 -12.57
C GLY A 56 -9.19 0.75 -13.42
N GLY A 57 -8.17 0.04 -12.91
CA GLY A 57 -6.91 -0.19 -13.62
C GLY A 57 -6.06 1.07 -13.81
N GLN A 58 -6.31 2.13 -13.04
CA GLN A 58 -5.52 3.37 -13.04
C GLN A 58 -4.29 3.24 -12.14
N PHE A 59 -4.43 2.52 -11.03
CA PHE A 59 -3.37 2.31 -10.05
C PHE A 59 -2.97 0.84 -9.97
N VAL A 60 -1.70 0.62 -9.66
CA VAL A 60 -1.14 -0.69 -9.33
C VAL A 60 -0.57 -0.64 -7.93
N ILE A 61 -0.80 -1.72 -7.20
CA ILE A 61 -0.19 -1.96 -5.90
C ILE A 61 0.86 -3.06 -6.07
N LEU A 62 2.10 -2.77 -5.70
CA LEU A 62 3.18 -3.75 -5.61
C LEU A 62 3.47 -4.01 -4.13
N ALA A 63 3.49 -5.27 -3.72
CA ALA A 63 3.98 -5.69 -2.41
C ALA A 63 5.21 -6.57 -2.60
N SER A 64 6.35 -6.13 -2.08
CA SER A 64 7.66 -6.76 -2.23
C SER A 64 7.98 -7.09 -3.70
N GLY A 65 7.65 -6.15 -4.60
CA GLY A 65 7.87 -6.25 -6.05
C GLY A 65 6.79 -6.98 -6.84
N TYR A 66 5.80 -7.60 -6.20
CA TYR A 66 4.73 -8.34 -6.87
C TYR A 66 3.43 -7.56 -6.92
N SER A 67 2.79 -7.52 -8.09
CA SER A 67 1.46 -6.91 -8.23
C SER A 67 0.42 -7.57 -7.33
N VAL A 68 -0.46 -6.76 -6.78
CA VAL A 68 -1.53 -7.13 -5.86
C VAL A 68 -2.85 -6.62 -6.41
N THR A 69 -3.79 -7.54 -6.60
CA THR A 69 -5.15 -7.21 -7.06
C THR A 69 -6.01 -6.71 -5.89
N ASP A 70 -7.13 -6.06 -6.19
CA ASP A 70 -8.09 -5.60 -5.17
C ASP A 70 -8.59 -6.76 -4.29
N ALA A 71 -8.85 -7.93 -4.89
CA ALA A 71 -9.24 -9.15 -4.17
C ALA A 71 -8.17 -9.66 -3.20
N GLN A 72 -6.88 -9.35 -3.46
CA GLN A 72 -5.77 -9.76 -2.61
C GLN A 72 -5.50 -8.79 -1.45
N LEU A 73 -6.01 -7.56 -1.47
CA LEU A 73 -5.64 -6.54 -0.47
C LEU A 73 -6.02 -6.93 0.97
N GLU A 74 -7.17 -7.58 1.15
CA GLU A 74 -7.67 -7.95 2.48
C GLU A 74 -7.08 -9.28 2.98
N VAL A 75 -6.60 -10.15 2.08
CA VAL A 75 -6.10 -11.50 2.43
C VAL A 75 -4.58 -11.66 2.35
N LYS A 76 -3.91 -10.91 1.48
CA LYS A 76 -2.45 -10.96 1.32
C LYS A 76 -1.82 -10.17 2.46
N THR A 77 -1.02 -10.88 3.25
CA THR A 77 -0.28 -10.32 4.37
C THR A 77 1.15 -9.99 3.97
N VAL A 78 1.71 -9.00 4.64
CA VAL A 78 3.12 -8.60 4.58
C VAL A 78 3.70 -8.59 6.00
N ARG A 79 5.02 -8.66 6.09
CA ARG A 79 5.79 -8.81 7.34
C ARG A 79 6.94 -7.81 7.42
N ASP A 80 7.67 -7.84 8.54
CA ASP A 80 8.85 -7.00 8.75
C ASP A 80 9.81 -7.03 7.57
N GLY A 81 10.21 -5.85 7.10
CA GLY A 81 11.12 -5.67 5.96
C GLY A 81 10.46 -5.68 4.58
N ASP A 82 9.16 -5.98 4.47
CA ASP A 82 8.43 -5.83 3.21
C ASP A 82 8.17 -4.35 2.88
N GLU A 83 7.92 -4.10 1.60
CA GLU A 83 7.61 -2.78 1.07
C GLU A 83 6.33 -2.82 0.23
N ILE A 84 5.52 -1.77 0.35
CA ILE A 84 4.30 -1.56 -0.45
C ILE A 84 4.48 -0.30 -1.28
N LEU A 85 4.28 -0.41 -2.59
CA LEU A 85 4.21 0.71 -3.51
C LEU A 85 2.81 0.78 -4.13
N VAL A 86 2.18 1.95 -4.06
CA VAL A 86 0.99 2.29 -4.84
C VAL A 86 1.41 3.33 -5.88
N THR A 87 1.20 3.04 -7.15
CA THR A 87 1.58 3.95 -8.24
C THR A 87 0.54 3.94 -9.35
N VAL A 88 0.51 5.00 -10.15
CA VAL A 88 -0.19 5.00 -11.43
C VAL A 88 0.47 4.01 -12.40
N LEU A 89 -0.32 3.33 -13.21
CA LEU A 89 0.21 2.62 -14.37
C LEU A 89 0.76 3.65 -15.37
N PRO A 90 1.97 3.46 -15.92
CA PRO A 90 2.34 4.21 -17.11
C PRO A 90 1.32 3.85 -18.20
N ILE A 91 0.59 4.85 -18.68
CA ILE A 91 -0.20 4.73 -19.89
C ILE A 91 0.83 4.47 -20.98
N GLY A 92 0.96 3.22 -21.41
CA GLY A 92 1.84 2.87 -22.53
C GLY A 92 1.37 3.63 -23.77
N GLY A 93 2.27 4.42 -24.34
CA GLY A 93 2.13 5.00 -25.68
C GLY A 93 2.50 4.00 -26.78
#